data_AF-B1T7T1-F1
#
_entry.id   AF-B1T7T1-F1
#
_cell.length_a   1.000
_cell.length_b   1.000
_cell.length_c   1.000
_cell.angle_alpha   90.00
_cell.angle_beta   90.00
_cell.angle_gamma   90.00
#
_symmetry.space_group_name_H-M   'P 1'
#
loop_
_entity.id
_entity.type
_entity.pdbx_description
1 polymer ?
#
loop_
_entity_poly.entity_id
_entity_poly.type
_entity_poly.pdbx_seq_one_letter_code
_entity_poly.pdbx_strand_id
1 'polypeptide(L)'
;MAVTSLGVNDVTGGVPPARWQAQQAELVRLLAARFQVGHVILSAVPPMERFPALPQPLAWYLGLRAKRLNAALADWATTQPNCTFLRVALPLERHLMAADGFHPGATACAAWAAQVADAVPRQCAPDHAAR
;
A
#
# COMPACT_ATOMS: atom_id res chain seq x y z
N MET A 1 -2.40 6.46 -14.66
CA MET A 1 -2.26 5.47 -13.57
C MET A 1 -1.98 6.21 -12.26
N ALA A 2 -2.31 5.60 -11.12
CA ALA A 2 -1.89 6.08 -9.80
C ALA A 2 -1.42 4.90 -8.93
N VAL A 3 -0.57 5.20 -7.94
CA VAL A 3 -0.17 4.27 -6.88
C VAL A 3 -0.56 4.90 -5.55
N THR A 4 -1.26 4.17 -4.69
CA THR A 4 -1.60 4.63 -3.34
C THR A 4 -0.77 3.89 -2.30
N SER A 5 -0.23 4.62 -1.34
CA SER A 5 0.51 4.09 -0.19
C SER A 5 -0.05 4.73 1.08
N LEU A 6 -1.08 4.10 1.64
CA LEU A 6 -1.90 4.63 2.74
C LEU A 6 -2.12 3.53 3.79
N GLY A 7 -2.65 3.88 4.97
CA GLY A 7 -3.18 2.89 5.92
C GLY A 7 -2.39 2.71 7.22
N VAL A 8 -1.11 3.14 7.30
CA VAL A 8 -0.36 3.09 8.57
C VAL A 8 -1.06 3.95 9.64
N ASN A 9 -1.47 5.16 9.28
CA ASN A 9 -2.22 6.06 10.18
C ASN A 9 -3.62 5.53 10.51
N ASP A 10 -4.25 4.79 9.59
CA ASP A 10 -5.55 4.15 9.81
C ASP A 10 -5.44 3.00 10.83
N VAL A 11 -4.34 2.23 10.76
CA VAL A 11 -4.00 1.20 11.74
C VAL A 11 -3.77 1.80 13.13
N THR A 12 -2.94 2.84 13.24
CA THR A 12 -2.69 3.50 14.53
C THR A 12 -3.91 4.25 15.04
N GLY A 13 -4.70 4.83 14.14
CA GLY A 13 -5.83 5.71 14.43
C GLY A 13 -7.15 5.02 14.73
N GLY A 14 -7.24 3.69 14.73
CA GLY A 14 -8.49 3.06 15.13
C GLY A 14 -9.46 2.73 14.00
N VAL A 15 -9.12 2.93 12.73
CA VAL A 15 -10.07 2.79 11.63
C VAL A 15 -10.54 1.33 11.47
N PRO A 16 -11.87 1.08 11.42
CA PRO A 16 -12.40 -0.26 11.17
C PRO A 16 -12.32 -0.63 9.68
N PRO A 17 -12.19 -1.94 9.33
CA PRO A 17 -12.00 -2.38 7.94
C PRO A 17 -13.05 -1.88 6.94
N ALA A 18 -14.33 -1.85 7.35
CA ALA A 18 -15.41 -1.35 6.49
C ALA A 18 -15.25 0.13 6.13
N ARG A 19 -14.84 0.97 7.09
CA ARG A 19 -14.59 2.40 6.84
C ARG A 19 -13.36 2.59 5.97
N TRP A 20 -12.29 1.85 6.26
CA TRP A 20 -11.07 1.83 5.45
C TRP A 20 -11.38 1.50 3.98
N GLN A 21 -12.10 0.40 3.72
CA GLN A 21 -12.50 0.01 2.37
C GLN A 21 -13.34 1.10 1.69
N ALA A 22 -14.33 1.67 2.39
CA ALA A 22 -15.17 2.73 1.83
C ALA A 22 -14.35 3.98 1.43
N GLN A 23 -13.36 4.36 2.24
CA GLN A 23 -12.46 5.47 1.96
C GLN A 23 -11.54 5.18 0.75
N GLN A 24 -11.04 3.95 0.63
CA GLN A 24 -10.24 3.54 -0.54
C GLN A 24 -11.09 3.54 -1.82
N ALA A 25 -12.34 3.05 -1.75
CA ALA A 25 -13.27 3.07 -2.87
C ALA A 25 -13.59 4.49 -3.34
N GLU A 26 -13.83 5.40 -2.40
CA GLU A 26 -14.07 6.81 -2.71
C GLU A 26 -12.85 7.47 -3.34
N LEU A 27 -11.64 7.20 -2.82
CA LEU A 27 -10.41 7.71 -3.41
C LEU A 27 -10.22 7.22 -4.85
N VAL A 28 -10.43 5.93 -5.12
CA VAL A 28 -10.34 5.38 -6.49
C VAL A 28 -11.36 6.03 -7.42
N ARG A 29 -12.60 6.23 -6.96
CA ARG A 29 -13.64 6.93 -7.73
C ARG A 29 -13.23 8.36 -8.07
N LEU A 30 -12.66 9.09 -7.11
CA LEU A 30 -12.16 10.45 -7.30
C LEU A 30 -10.98 10.50 -8.27
N LEU A 31 -10.04 9.56 -8.16
CA LEU A 31 -8.90 9.43 -9.09
C LEU A 31 -9.37 9.20 -10.52
N ALA A 32 -10.35 8.31 -10.72
CA ALA A 32 -10.94 8.07 -12.03
C ALA A 32 -11.68 9.31 -12.56
N ALA A 33 -12.61 9.87 -11.78
CA ALA A 33 -13.50 10.94 -12.26
C ALA A 33 -12.78 12.27 -12.49
N ARG A 34 -11.88 12.66 -11.57
CA ARG A 34 -11.24 13.99 -11.61
C ARG A 34 -9.93 14.00 -12.38
N PHE A 35 -9.18 12.90 -12.33
CA PHE A 35 -7.82 12.83 -12.88
C PHE A 35 -7.69 11.83 -14.03
N GLN A 36 -8.80 11.21 -14.46
CA GLN A 36 -8.83 10.25 -15.57
C GLN A 36 -7.84 9.09 -15.37
N VAL A 37 -7.65 8.68 -14.10
CA VAL A 37 -6.80 7.54 -13.77
C VAL A 37 -7.49 6.25 -14.18
N GLY A 38 -6.98 5.63 -15.25
CA GLY A 38 -7.50 4.36 -15.77
C GLY A 38 -7.11 3.11 -14.97
N HIS A 39 -6.10 3.18 -14.10
CA HIS A 39 -5.67 2.06 -13.26
C HIS A 39 -5.03 2.54 -11.95
N VAL A 40 -5.36 1.88 -10.83
CA VAL A 40 -4.82 2.19 -9.50
C VAL A 40 -4.12 0.97 -8.90
N ILE A 41 -2.85 1.14 -8.52
CA ILE A 41 -2.13 0.16 -7.71
C ILE A 41 -2.31 0.54 -6.24
N LEU A 42 -2.93 -0.36 -5.47
CA LEU A 42 -3.24 -0.21 -4.06
C LEU A 42 -2.16 -0.92 -3.24
N SER A 43 -1.19 -0.18 -2.73
CA SER A 43 -0.11 -0.76 -1.91
C SER A 43 -0.66 -1.23 -0.57
N ALA A 44 -0.34 -2.46 -0.18
CA ALA A 44 -0.66 -2.98 1.13
C ALA A 44 0.00 -2.14 2.24
N VAL A 45 -0.69 -2.06 3.39
CA VAL A 45 -0.10 -1.58 4.64
C VAL A 45 1.06 -2.51 5.00
N PRO A 46 2.26 -1.99 5.31
CA PRO A 46 3.41 -2.82 5.65
C PRO A 46 3.15 -3.66 6.92
N PRO A 47 3.89 -4.77 7.12
CA PRO A 47 3.74 -5.62 8.29
C PRO A 47 4.30 -4.91 9.54
N MET A 48 3.44 -4.13 10.20
CA MET A 48 3.81 -3.28 11.34
C MET A 48 4.33 -4.09 12.54
N GLU A 49 4.06 -5.39 12.64
CA GLU A 49 4.66 -6.26 13.66
C GLU A 49 6.18 -6.39 13.53
N ARG A 50 6.75 -6.01 12.38
CA ARG A 50 8.20 -6.02 12.10
C ARG A 50 8.88 -4.67 12.33
N PHE A 51 8.15 -3.63 12.72
CA PHE A 51 8.73 -2.28 12.85
C PHE A 51 9.61 -2.18 14.11
N PRO A 52 10.91 -1.89 13.98
CA PRO A 52 11.87 -1.83 15.09
C PRO A 52 11.56 -0.80 16.18
N ALA A 53 10.79 0.26 15.86
CA ALA A 53 10.35 1.27 16.81
C ALA A 53 9.20 0.82 17.71
N LEU A 54 8.46 -0.22 17.32
CA LEU A 54 7.28 -0.67 18.05
C LEU A 54 7.67 -1.75 19.06
N PRO A 55 7.43 -1.53 20.38
CA PRO A 55 7.67 -2.56 21.38
C PRO A 55 6.59 -3.65 21.31
N GLN A 56 6.90 -4.85 21.80
CA GLN A 56 5.87 -5.83 22.10
C GLN A 56 5.16 -5.47 23.42
N PRO A 57 3.83 -5.67 23.53
CA PRO A 57 2.92 -6.35 22.59
C PRO A 57 2.28 -5.43 21.52
N LEU A 58 2.60 -4.15 21.51
CA LEU A 58 1.97 -3.17 20.62
C LEU A 58 2.25 -3.48 19.13
N ALA A 59 3.48 -3.86 18.78
CA ALA A 59 3.84 -4.26 17.43
C ALA A 59 2.96 -5.41 16.92
N TRP A 60 2.78 -6.46 17.71
CA TRP A 60 1.89 -7.58 17.38
C TRP A 60 0.45 -7.12 17.15
N TYR A 61 -0.08 -6.29 18.05
CA TYR A 61 -1.45 -5.77 17.94
C TYR A 61 -1.64 -4.95 16.66
N LEU A 62 -0.72 -4.02 16.35
CA LEU A 62 -0.79 -3.20 15.15
C LEU A 62 -0.59 -4.04 13.88
N GLY A 63 0.25 -5.08 13.91
CA GLY A 63 0.38 -6.03 12.80
C GLY A 63 -0.91 -6.80 12.51
N LEU A 64 -1.64 -7.24 13.54
CA LEU A 64 -2.96 -7.86 13.35
C LEU A 64 -3.96 -6.89 12.70
N ARG A 65 -3.92 -5.62 13.10
CA ARG A 65 -4.77 -4.58 12.50
C ARG A 65 -4.41 -4.33 11.04
N ALA A 66 -3.13 -4.20 10.73
CA ALA A 66 -2.64 -4.05 9.35
C ALA A 66 -3.12 -5.21 8.47
N LYS A 67 -3.04 -6.45 8.95
CA LYS A 67 -3.55 -7.63 8.25
C LYS A 67 -5.05 -7.55 7.97
N ARG A 68 -5.86 -7.06 8.91
CA ARG A 68 -7.31 -6.88 8.71
C ARG A 68 -7.64 -5.81 7.67
N LEU A 69 -6.93 -4.67 7.69
CA LEU A 69 -7.10 -3.63 6.67
C LEU A 69 -6.66 -4.12 5.28
N ASN A 70 -5.55 -4.86 5.21
CA ASN A 70 -5.06 -5.45 3.97
C ASN A 70 -6.01 -6.52 3.41
N ALA A 71 -6.61 -7.36 4.26
CA ALA A 71 -7.60 -8.34 3.82
C ALA A 71 -8.82 -7.66 3.16
N ALA A 72 -9.42 -6.68 3.85
CA ALA A 72 -10.56 -5.93 3.31
C ALA A 72 -10.22 -5.19 2.00
N LEU A 73 -9.01 -4.61 1.91
CA LEU A 73 -8.58 -3.94 0.69
C LEU A 73 -8.32 -4.91 -0.46
N ALA A 74 -7.69 -6.06 -0.18
CA ALA A 74 -7.44 -7.09 -1.18
C ALA A 74 -8.75 -7.68 -1.71
N ASP A 75 -9.68 -8.04 -0.81
CA ASP A 75 -10.98 -8.60 -1.17
C ASP A 75 -11.76 -7.62 -2.05
N TRP A 76 -11.82 -6.35 -1.65
CA TRP A 76 -12.48 -5.32 -2.45
C TRP A 76 -11.79 -5.10 -3.79
N ALA A 77 -10.45 -5.06 -3.85
CA ALA A 77 -9.73 -4.87 -5.09
C ALA A 77 -10.05 -5.97 -6.13
N THR A 78 -10.39 -7.20 -5.70
CA THR A 78 -10.80 -8.27 -6.64
C THR A 78 -12.09 -7.97 -7.40
N THR A 79 -12.96 -7.10 -6.88
CA THR A 79 -14.21 -6.70 -7.54
C THR A 79 -14.01 -5.57 -8.55
N GLN A 80 -12.81 -4.98 -8.60
CA GLN A 80 -12.52 -3.76 -9.34
C GLN A 80 -11.57 -4.05 -10.52
N PRO A 81 -12.04 -3.99 -11.78
CA PRO A 81 -11.23 -4.36 -12.94
C PRO A 81 -10.03 -3.43 -13.18
N ASN A 82 -10.08 -2.21 -12.64
CA ASN A 82 -9.05 -1.17 -12.77
C ASN A 82 -8.18 -0.99 -11.53
N CYS A 83 -8.18 -1.97 -10.61
CA CYS A 83 -7.35 -1.95 -9.42
C CYS A 83 -6.42 -3.16 -9.36
N THR A 84 -5.22 -2.95 -8.81
CA THR A 84 -4.31 -4.04 -8.44
C THR A 84 -3.93 -3.87 -6.99
N PHE A 85 -4.24 -4.86 -6.16
CA PHE A 85 -3.71 -4.90 -4.80
C PHE A 85 -2.27 -5.40 -4.83
N LEU A 86 -1.34 -4.55 -4.40
CA LEU A 86 0.08 -4.88 -4.32
C LEU A 86 0.41 -5.34 -2.90
N ARG A 87 0.66 -6.64 -2.74
CA ARG A 87 1.33 -7.16 -1.55
C ARG A 87 2.74 -6.59 -1.50
N VAL A 88 3.14 -6.05 -0.36
CA VAL A 88 4.50 -5.50 -0.18
C VAL A 88 5.36 -6.44 0.67
N ALA A 89 6.53 -6.78 0.14
CA ALA A 89 7.59 -7.46 0.86
C ALA A 89 8.75 -6.48 1.04
N LEU A 90 8.81 -5.85 2.22
CA LEU A 90 9.84 -4.85 2.52
C LEU A 90 10.94 -5.44 3.41
N PRO A 91 12.22 -5.08 3.17
CA PRO A 91 13.26 -5.24 4.16
C PRO A 91 13.00 -4.25 5.31
N LEU A 92 12.71 -4.78 6.49
CA LEU A 92 12.33 -4.00 7.69
C LEU A 92 13.29 -4.24 8.86
N GLU A 93 14.46 -4.80 8.56
CA GLU A 93 15.57 -4.92 9.49
C GLU A 93 15.99 -3.52 9.97
N ARG A 94 16.36 -3.38 11.25
CA ARG A 94 16.67 -2.07 11.86
C ARG A 94 17.65 -1.21 11.06
N HIS A 95 18.67 -1.82 10.46
CA HIS A 95 19.69 -1.11 9.66
C HIS A 95 19.21 -0.68 8.26
N LEU A 96 18.04 -1.16 7.82
CA LEU A 96 17.41 -0.83 6.54
C LEU A 96 16.20 0.11 6.69
N MET A 97 15.85 0.44 7.93
CA MET A 97 14.86 1.47 8.27
C MET A 97 15.53 2.83 8.49
N ALA A 98 14.73 3.89 8.44
CA ALA A 98 15.17 5.20 8.86
C ALA A 98 15.57 5.20 10.35
N ALA A 99 16.28 6.24 10.79
CA ALA A 99 16.81 6.34 12.15
C ALA A 99 15.72 6.27 13.24
N ASP A 100 14.47 6.61 12.91
CA ASP A 100 13.33 6.51 13.82
C ASP A 100 12.82 5.07 14.02
N GLY A 101 13.27 4.11 13.20
CA GLY A 101 12.82 2.70 13.26
C GLY A 101 11.36 2.49 12.87
N PHE A 102 10.71 3.48 12.26
CA PHE A 102 9.31 3.45 11.86
C PHE A 102 9.13 3.67 10.36
N HIS A 103 9.88 4.61 9.77
CA HIS A 103 9.84 4.85 8.34
C HIS A 103 10.82 3.95 7.57
N PRO A 104 10.46 3.50 6.35
CA PRO A 104 11.38 2.74 5.50
C PRO A 104 12.61 3.59 5.16
N GLY A 105 13.80 2.97 5.19
CA GLY A 105 15.02 3.58 4.67
C GLY A 105 15.09 3.48 3.14
N ALA A 106 16.13 4.04 2.54
CA ALA A 106 16.28 4.10 1.08
C ALA A 106 16.19 2.72 0.41
N THR A 107 16.81 1.69 1.00
CA THR A 107 16.76 0.31 0.49
C THR A 107 15.33 -0.24 0.48
N ALA A 108 14.56 -0.02 1.53
CA ALA A 108 13.16 -0.45 1.61
C ALA A 108 12.28 0.30 0.60
N CYS A 109 12.50 1.61 0.44
CA CYS A 109 11.82 2.40 -0.60
C CYS A 109 12.15 1.92 -2.01
N ALA A 110 13.41 1.58 -2.30
CA ALA A 110 13.82 1.03 -3.59
C ALA A 110 13.18 -0.34 -3.87
N ALA A 111 13.16 -1.22 -2.87
CA ALA A 111 12.52 -2.54 -2.97
C ALA A 111 11.00 -2.41 -3.18
N TRP A 112 10.35 -1.44 -2.53
CA TRP A 112 8.95 -1.11 -2.77
C TRP A 112 8.72 -0.59 -4.19
N ALA A 113 9.53 0.35 -4.66
CA ALA A 113 9.41 0.92 -6.00
C ALA A 113 9.57 -0.14 -7.11
N ALA A 114 10.50 -1.09 -6.93
CA ALA A 114 10.66 -2.22 -7.85
C ALA A 114 9.38 -3.09 -7.90
N GLN A 115 8.81 -3.44 -6.75
CA GLN A 115 7.55 -4.20 -6.67
C GLN A 115 6.37 -3.45 -7.31
N VAL A 116 6.32 -2.12 -7.15
CA VAL A 116 5.32 -1.27 -7.82
C VAL A 116 5.51 -1.31 -9.34
N ALA A 117 6.75 -1.18 -9.82
CA ALA A 117 7.06 -1.21 -11.25
C ALA A 117 6.67 -2.56 -11.88
N ASP A 118 6.95 -3.68 -11.20
CA ASP A 118 6.57 -5.02 -11.66
C ASP A 118 5.05 -5.24 -11.71
N ALA A 119 4.30 -4.50 -10.89
CA ALA A 119 2.84 -4.58 -10.83
C ALA A 119 2.13 -3.68 -11.86
N VAL A 120 2.86 -2.86 -12.62
CA VAL A 120 2.29 -2.02 -13.68
C VAL A 120 1.78 -2.92 -14.81
N PRO A 121 0.48 -2.90 -15.15
CA PRO A 121 -0.03 -3.64 -16.30
C PRO A 121 0.65 -3.20 -17.59
N ARG A 122 1.08 -4.16 -18.42
CA ARG A 122 1.82 -3.91 -19.67
C ARG A 122 1.08 -3.00 -20.66
N GLN A 123 -0.25 -2.92 -20.55
CA GLN A 123 -1.13 -2.09 -21.39
C GLN A 123 -1.15 -0.61 -20.98
N CYS A 124 -0.52 -0.27 -19.85
CA CYS A 124 -0.39 1.11 -19.34
C CYS A 124 0.99 1.73 -19.66
N ALA A 125 1.87 1.02 -20.37
CA ALA A 125 3.09 1.61 -20.90
C ALA A 125 2.70 2.59 -22.02
N PRO A 126 3.02 3.89 -21.92
CA PRO A 126 2.79 4.80 -23.03
C PRO A 126 3.67 4.36 -24.20
N ASP A 127 3.04 4.20 -25.36
CA ASP A 127 3.67 3.89 -26.64
C ASP A 127 4.66 5.01 -27.00
N HIS A 128 5.90 4.93 -26.52
CA HIS A 128 6.99 5.83 -26.89
C HIS A 128 7.78 5.25 -28.08
N ALA A 129 7.06 4.75 -29.08
CA ALA A 129 7.63 4.22 -30.31
C ALA A 129 6.85 4.71 -31.54
N ALA A 130 6.76 6.02 -31.72
CA ALA A 130 6.60 6.66 -33.03
C ALA A 130 6.82 8.17 -32.90
N ARG A 131 8.05 8.63 -33.15
CA ARG A 131 8.40 9.91 -33.80
C ARG A 131 9.88 9.93 -34.10
#